data_AF-A0A7C6FJ64-F1
#
_entry.id   AF-A0A7C6FJ64-F1
#
_cell.length_a   1.000
_cell.length_b   1.000
_cell.length_c   1.000
_cell.angle_alpha   90.00
_cell.angle_beta   90.00
_cell.angle_gamma   90.00
#
_symmetry.space_group_name_H-M   'P 1'
#
loop_
_entity.id
_entity.type
_entity.pdbx_description
1 polymer ?
#
loop_
_entity_poly.entity_id
_entity_poly.type
_entity_poly.pdbx_seq_one_letter_code
_entity_poly.pdbx_strand_id
1 'polypeptide(L)' 'MKVIAMIPARMGSQRLPKKNLALLDGVPLIAHAIRKCRASGLFDEIWVNSEHPDFGDIARAEGVNFHQRP' A
#
# COMPACT_ATOMS: atom_id res chain seq x y z
N MET A 1 11.16 -16.82 12.88
CA MET A 1 10.36 -16.82 11.63
C MET A 1 9.88 -15.40 11.43
N LYS A 2 9.86 -14.88 10.19
CA LYS A 2 9.47 -13.48 9.92
C LYS A 2 8.12 -13.46 9.20
N VAL A 3 7.18 -12.66 9.67
CA VAL A 3 5.83 -12.51 9.12
C VAL A 3 5.73 -11.18 8.37
N ILE A 4 5.46 -11.26 7.07
CA ILE A 4 5.45 -10.09 6.18
C ILE A 4 4.04 -9.85 5.65
N ALA A 5 3.54 -8.62 5.78
CA ALA A 5 2.35 -8.17 5.08
C ALA A 5 2.71 -7.65 3.69
N MET A 6 2.08 -8.19 2.66
CA MET A 6 2.23 -7.74 1.28
C MET A 6 0.93 -7.12 0.79
N ILE A 7 0.96 -5.84 0.42
CA ILE A 7 -0.18 -5.04 -0.04
C ILE A 7 -0.02 -4.78 -1.55
N PRO A 8 -0.66 -5.58 -2.42
CA PRO A 8 -0.61 -5.37 -3.85
C PRO A 8 -1.49 -4.17 -4.25
N ALA A 9 -0.93 -3.28 -5.07
CA ALA A 9 -1.62 -2.15 -5.63
C ALA A 9 -1.36 -2.03 -7.13
N ARG A 10 -2.42 -1.73 -7.89
CA ARG A 10 -2.35 -1.54 -9.35
C ARG A 10 -3.04 -0.26 -9.75
N MET A 11 -2.56 0.37 -10.83
CA MET A 11 -3.22 1.54 -11.41
C MET A 11 -4.54 1.19 -12.10
N GLY A 12 -4.58 0.01 -12.76
CA GLY A 12 -5.71 -0.48 -13.55
C GLY A 12 -6.87 -1.04 -12.73
N SER A 13 -7.56 -0.20 -11.97
CA SER A 13 -8.81 -0.60 -11.30
C SER A 13 -10.01 -0.49 -12.25
N GLN A 14 -10.68 -1.62 -12.52
CA GLN A 14 -11.74 -1.72 -13.56
C GLN A 14 -13.02 -0.93 -13.22
N ARG A 15 -13.47 -0.95 -11.96
CA ARG A 15 -14.73 -0.30 -11.52
C ARG A 15 -14.54 1.14 -11.06
N LEU A 16 -13.41 1.44 -10.42
CA LEU A 16 -13.04 2.78 -9.98
C LEU A 16 -11.59 3.03 -10.38
N PRO A 17 -11.32 3.82 -11.43
CA PRO A 17 -9.96 4.10 -11.89
C PRO A 17 -9.08 4.61 -10.74
N LYS A 18 -7.83 4.14 -10.68
CA LYS A 18 -6.85 4.53 -9.64
C LYS A 18 -7.38 4.39 -8.19
N LYS A 19 -8.29 3.46 -7.92
CA LYS A 19 -8.93 3.24 -6.60
C LYS A 19 -7.96 3.30 -5.42
N ASN A 20 -6.77 2.70 -5.52
CA ASN A 20 -5.82 2.65 -4.41
C ASN A 20 -5.18 4.01 -4.09
N LEU A 21 -5.16 4.93 -5.06
CA LEU A 21 -4.75 6.33 -4.90
C LEU A 21 -5.93 7.24 -4.54
N ALA A 22 -7.16 6.79 -4.80
CA ALA A 22 -8.35 7.56 -4.49
C ALA A 22 -8.42 7.85 -2.98
N LEU A 23 -8.83 9.08 -2.65
CA LEU A 23 -8.96 9.52 -1.27
C LEU A 23 -10.24 8.94 -0.65
N LEU A 24 -10.09 8.39 0.55
CA LEU A 24 -11.15 8.05 1.47
C LEU A 24 -10.88 8.83 2.76
N ASP A 25 -11.80 9.73 3.12
CA ASP A 25 -11.63 10.67 4.25
C ASP A 25 -10.31 11.45 4.20
N GLY A 26 -9.97 11.96 3.01
CA GLY A 26 -8.76 12.76 2.79
C GLY A 26 -7.45 11.97 2.72
N VAL A 27 -7.49 10.64 2.85
CA VAL A 27 -6.31 9.77 2.86
C VAL A 27 -6.39 8.74 1.73
N PRO A 28 -5.31 8.47 0.97
CA PRO A 28 -5.32 7.44 -0.07
C PRO A 28 -5.79 6.08 0.45
N LEU A 29 -6.62 5.38 -0.31
CA LEU A 29 -7.21 4.11 0.15
C LEU A 29 -6.16 3.08 0.57
N ILE A 30 -5.02 3.01 -0.13
CA ILE A 30 -3.92 2.10 0.22
C ILE A 30 -3.30 2.41 1.60
N ALA A 31 -3.24 3.69 1.99
CA ALA A 31 -2.70 4.09 3.28
C ALA A 31 -3.58 3.56 4.44
N HIS A 32 -4.90 3.49 4.26
CA HIS A 32 -5.78 2.84 5.23
C HIS A 32 -5.43 1.36 5.45
N ALA A 33 -5.09 0.62 4.38
CA ALA A 33 -4.67 -0.77 4.49
C ALA A 33 -3.32 -0.89 5.23
N ILE A 34 -2.35 -0.03 4.90
CA ILE A 34 -1.05 0.03 5.58
C ILE A 34 -1.22 0.29 7.08
N ARG A 35 -2.03 1.29 7.45
CA ARG A 35 -2.28 1.65 8.84
C ARG A 35 -2.99 0.55 9.62
N LYS A 36 -3.91 -0.19 9.00
CA LYS A 36 -4.53 -1.38 9.61
C LYS A 36 -3.52 -2.50 9.87
N CYS A 37 -2.60 -2.76 8.93
CA CYS A 37 -1.51 -3.72 9.14
C CYS A 37 -0.57 -3.28 10.28
N ARG A 38 -0.27 -1.98 10.40
CA ARG A 38 0.51 -1.45 11.53
C ARG A 38 -0.24 -1.62 12.86
N ALA A 39 -1.50 -1.22 12.89
CA ALA A 39 -2.32 -1.25 14.11
C ALA A 39 -2.56 -2.68 14.64
N SER A 40 -2.49 -3.70 13.78
CA SER A 40 -2.65 -5.08 14.22
C SER A 40 -1.45 -5.58 15.04
N GLY A 41 -0.25 -5.03 14.84
CA GLY A 41 0.97 -5.50 15.51
C GLY A 41 1.39 -6.92 15.15
N LEU A 42 0.85 -7.49 14.06
CA LEU A 42 1.05 -8.91 13.70
C LEU A 42 2.21 -9.14 12.72
N PHE A 43 2.76 -8.09 12.13
CA PHE A 43 3.72 -8.18 11.03
C PHE A 43 5.05 -7.53 11.40
N ASP A 44 6.15 -8.21 11.11
CA ASP A 44 7.50 -7.68 11.26
C ASP A 44 7.80 -6.61 10.21
N GLU A 45 7.23 -6.78 9.01
CA GLU A 45 7.37 -5.83 7.90
C GLU A 45 6.09 -5.71 7.09
N ILE A 46 5.92 -4.54 6.48
CA ILE A 46 4.82 -4.24 5.57
C ILE A 46 5.45 -3.76 4.26
N TRP A 47 4.99 -4.34 3.16
CA TRP A 47 5.45 -4.04 1.81
C TRP A 47 4.29 -3.64 0.92
N VAL A 48 4.43 -2.53 0.22
CA VAL A 48 3.57 -2.16 -0.90
C VAL A 48 4.21 -2.71 -2.18
N ASN A 49 3.41 -3.37 -3.01
CA ASN A 49 3.86 -3.94 -4.26
C ASN A 49 3.05 -3.39 -5.44
N SER A 50 3.71 -2.72 -6.38
CA SER A 50 3.04 -2.16 -7.57
C SER A 50 3.96 -2.07 -8.78
N GLU A 51 3.36 -2.03 -9.98
CA GLU A 51 4.03 -1.65 -11.23
C GLU A 51 4.36 -0.15 -11.31
N HIS A 52 3.63 0.70 -10.57
CA HIS A 52 3.69 2.15 -10.73
C HIS A 52 4.43 2.86 -9.59
N PRO A 53 5.38 3.77 -9.87
CA PRO A 53 6.20 4.44 -8.86
C PRO A 53 5.42 5.33 -7.88
N ASP A 54 4.27 5.88 -8.27
CA ASP A 54 3.40 6.68 -7.38
C ASP A 54 3.07 5.99 -6.05
N PHE A 55 2.99 4.65 -6.04
CA PHE A 55 2.75 3.90 -4.80
C PHE A 55 3.97 3.87 -3.88
N GLY A 56 5.17 4.05 -4.42
CA GLY A 56 6.42 4.14 -3.67
C GLY A 56 6.49 5.40 -2.81
N ASP A 57 5.96 6.53 -3.29
CA ASP A 57 5.90 7.76 -2.48
C ASP A 57 4.93 7.63 -1.32
N ILE A 58 3.79 6.95 -1.52
CA ILE A 58 2.85 6.64 -0.43
C ILE A 58 3.49 5.67 0.57
N ALA A 59 4.16 4.62 0.10
CA ALA A 59 4.87 3.69 0.96
C ALA A 59 5.92 4.41 1.82
N ARG A 60 6.71 5.31 1.21
CA ARG A 60 7.70 6.13 1.92
C ARG A 60 7.05 7.05 2.95
N ALA A 61 5.97 7.73 2.60
CA ALA A 61 5.23 8.60 3.52
C ALA A 61 4.62 7.85 4.71
N GLU A 62 4.17 6.60 4.50
CA GLU A 62 3.66 5.72 5.56
C GLU A 62 4.77 4.92 6.27
N GLY A 63 6.04 5.12 5.89
CA GLY A 63 7.23 4.49 6.50
C GLY A 63 7.34 2.97 6.28
N VAL A 64 6.77 2.45 5.18
CA VAL A 64 6.78 1.02 4.83
C VAL A 64 7.64 0.76 3.59
N ASN A 65 7.96 -0.51 3.35
CA ASN A 65 8.78 -0.90 2.21
C ASN A 65 7.99 -0.85 0.90
N PHE A 66 8.70 -0.62 -0.21
CA PHE A 66 8.12 -0.66 -1.55
C PHE A 66 8.90 -1.63 -2.44
N HIS A 67 8.15 -2.48 -3.14
CA HIS A 67 8.68 -3.33 -4.20
C HIS A 67 8.02 -2.95 -5.52
N GLN A 68 8.80 -2.39 -6.43
CA GLN A 68 8.34 -2.13 -7.79
C GLN A 68 8.42 -3.42 -8.62
N ARG A 69 7.28 -3.89 -9.13
CA ARG A 69 7.22 -5.01 -10.07
C ARG A 69 7.46 -4.51 -11.51
N PRO A 70 7.95 -5.40 -12.40
CA PRO A 70 8.04 -5.12 -13.83
C PRO A 70 6.71 -4.69 -14.44
#